data_AF-A0A137QZN2-F1
#
_entry.id   AF-A0A137QZN2-F1
#
_cell.length_a   1.000
_cell.length_b   1.000
_cell.length_c   1.000
_cell.angle_alpha   90.00
_cell.angle_beta   90.00
_cell.angle_gamma   90.00
#
_symmetry.space_group_name_H-M   'P 1'
#
loop_
_entity.id
_entity.type
_entity.pdbx_description
1 polymer ?
#
loop_
_entity_poly.entity_id
_entity_poly.type
_entity_poly.pdbx_seq_one_letter_code
_entity_poly.pdbx_strand_id
1 'polypeptide(L)'
;MIALPSLSECGLDEKGLSIWKKLLEAERTALEDANSSKAKYNDPIIGIRVLGFFMKDFRTHTQDFGSTPYTRLCLEITSCFNQSDDKAIYTALVELGLRYRNYLLRVFRSNTGGKPTPSRHVSRPSFDVVKGRILEELGQAPQTEKTHLLQALLRDGYRCAITGVYDMQSCLDIDEIHAAVTLAKSVAVGTEVAHIFSECAQDDKDYAATVFAMLEMFGLGEKAKSLYGGQVNSLHNVITMAHDVHIAFDSFRLWLEPVAGQENTYNVCGKLLHVFSTPIPARITFSVDPAAAAAAKAMHKNLMLPDPSLIAVRAACARVANLSGAAEQADQILRDLEDTTVLADDGSMAELLSSRLSTLTS
;
A
#
# COMPACT_ATOMS: atom_id res chain seq x y z
N MET A 1 -5.89 17.82 -2.66
CA MET A 1 -6.80 17.13 -3.61
C MET A 1 -6.89 17.93 -4.91
N ILE A 2 -6.80 17.26 -6.06
CA ILE A 2 -6.82 17.88 -7.39
C ILE A 2 -8.17 17.57 -8.06
N ALA A 3 -8.73 18.52 -8.81
CA ALA A 3 -9.95 18.30 -9.57
C ALA A 3 -9.75 17.29 -10.70
N LEU A 4 -10.81 16.64 -11.17
CA LEU A 4 -10.68 15.79 -12.34
C LEU A 4 -10.23 16.63 -13.55
N PRO A 5 -9.23 16.17 -14.31
CA PRO A 5 -8.76 16.86 -15.51
C PRO A 5 -9.87 17.11 -16.53
N SER A 6 -9.68 18.14 -17.36
CA SER A 6 -10.57 18.41 -18.48
C SER A 6 -10.62 17.25 -19.48
N LEU A 7 -11.62 17.23 -20.37
CA LEU A 7 -11.75 16.18 -21.40
C LEU A 7 -10.52 16.09 -22.32
N SER A 8 -9.83 17.19 -22.57
CA SER A 8 -8.61 17.21 -23.39
C SER A 8 -7.38 16.61 -22.69
N GLU A 9 -7.43 16.44 -21.37
CA GLU A 9 -6.28 16.05 -20.54
C GLU A 9 -6.46 14.66 -19.91
N CYS A 10 -7.63 14.04 -20.05
CA CYS A 10 -7.91 12.75 -19.40
C CYS A 10 -7.21 11.58 -20.11
N GLY A 11 -6.94 11.66 -21.42
CA GLY A 11 -6.18 10.65 -22.17
C GLY A 11 -6.93 9.32 -22.38
N LEU A 12 -8.25 9.38 -22.46
CA LEU A 12 -9.14 8.22 -22.56
C LEU A 12 -9.57 7.94 -24.01
N ASP A 13 -10.03 6.71 -24.26
CA ASP A 13 -10.67 6.36 -25.53
C ASP A 13 -12.11 6.89 -25.61
N GLU A 14 -12.78 6.71 -26.75
CA GLU A 14 -14.13 7.25 -27.01
C GLU A 14 -15.14 6.80 -25.94
N LYS A 15 -15.08 5.54 -25.52
CA LYS A 15 -15.93 5.00 -24.46
C LYS A 15 -15.60 5.64 -23.12
N GLY A 16 -14.32 5.77 -22.76
CA GLY A 16 -13.90 6.43 -21.54
C GLY A 16 -14.29 7.92 -21.50
N LEU A 17 -14.27 8.61 -22.65
CA LEU A 17 -14.66 10.02 -22.75
C LEU A 17 -16.15 10.25 -22.46
N SER A 18 -17.04 9.33 -22.84
CA SER A 18 -18.47 9.46 -22.51
C SER A 18 -18.71 9.30 -21.02
N ILE A 19 -18.02 8.36 -20.38
CA ILE A 19 -18.04 8.15 -18.92
C ILE A 19 -17.44 9.38 -18.20
N TRP A 20 -16.32 9.90 -18.69
CA TRP A 20 -15.63 11.04 -18.09
C TRP A 20 -16.52 12.29 -17.99
N LYS A 21 -17.34 12.55 -19.01
CA LYS A 21 -18.32 13.66 -18.99
C LYS A 21 -19.26 13.56 -17.81
N LYS A 22 -19.76 12.35 -17.51
CA LYS A 22 -20.65 12.10 -16.38
C LYS A 22 -19.94 12.21 -15.03
N LEU A 23 -18.67 11.80 -14.95
CA LEU A 23 -17.86 12.02 -13.74
C LEU A 23 -17.58 13.50 -13.48
N LEU A 24 -17.33 14.31 -14.52
CA LEU A 24 -17.16 15.77 -14.38
C LEU A 24 -18.44 16.47 -13.92
N GLU A 25 -19.61 16.02 -14.39
CA GLU A 25 -20.91 16.49 -13.92
C GLU A 25 -21.12 16.13 -12.45
N ALA A 26 -20.88 14.87 -12.08
CA ALA A 26 -20.98 14.41 -10.69
C ALA A 26 -19.99 15.11 -9.75
N GLU A 27 -18.76 15.40 -10.20
CA GLU A 27 -17.79 16.15 -9.39
C GLU A 27 -18.28 17.57 -9.11
N ARG A 28 -18.89 18.23 -10.10
CA ARG A 28 -19.47 19.57 -9.91
C ARG A 28 -20.58 19.56 -8.87
N THR A 29 -21.51 18.60 -8.96
CA THR A 29 -22.57 18.41 -7.97
C THR A 29 -21.98 18.18 -6.57
N ALA A 30 -20.96 17.32 -6.45
CA ALA A 30 -20.31 17.06 -5.16
C ALA A 30 -19.62 18.29 -4.56
N LEU A 31 -19.07 19.18 -5.40
CA LEU A 31 -18.49 20.45 -4.96
C LEU A 31 -19.55 21.45 -4.48
N GLU A 32 -20.70 21.52 -5.16
CA GLU A 32 -21.85 22.33 -4.74
C GLU A 32 -22.42 21.84 -3.40
N ASP A 33 -22.56 20.52 -3.23
CA ASP A 33 -22.97 19.89 -1.97
C ASP A 33 -21.97 20.19 -0.85
N ALA A 34 -20.67 20.05 -1.08
CA ALA A 34 -19.64 20.29 -0.06
C ALA A 34 -19.60 21.76 0.40
N ASN A 35 -19.83 22.71 -0.50
CA ASN A 35 -19.88 24.13 -0.15
C ASN A 35 -21.11 24.51 0.69
N SER A 36 -22.20 23.73 0.58
CA SER A 36 -23.42 23.93 1.37
C SER A 36 -23.47 23.10 2.65
N SER A 37 -22.65 22.04 2.74
CA SER A 37 -22.57 21.12 3.87
C SER A 37 -21.65 21.62 4.98
N LYS A 38 -21.96 21.22 6.22
CA LYS A 38 -21.06 21.36 7.38
C LYS A 38 -20.22 20.10 7.64
N ALA A 39 -20.36 19.07 6.79
CA ALA A 39 -19.68 17.79 6.99
C ALA A 39 -18.16 17.98 7.00
N LYS A 40 -17.52 17.45 8.03
CA LYS A 40 -16.06 17.53 8.18
C LYS A 40 -15.30 16.77 7.07
N TYR A 41 -15.90 15.69 6.57
CA TYR A 41 -15.31 14.82 5.55
C TYR A 41 -16.19 14.78 4.29
N ASN A 42 -15.63 15.18 3.15
CA ASN A 42 -16.35 15.27 1.88
C ASN A 42 -16.31 13.95 1.09
N ASP A 43 -16.94 12.91 1.64
CA ASP A 43 -17.01 11.57 1.04
C ASP A 43 -17.50 11.57 -0.42
N PRO A 44 -18.55 12.33 -0.82
CA PRO A 44 -19.00 12.37 -2.20
C PRO A 44 -17.91 12.82 -3.19
N ILE A 45 -17.18 13.89 -2.87
CA ILE A 45 -16.09 14.38 -3.73
C ILE A 45 -14.99 13.33 -3.83
N ILE A 46 -14.61 12.72 -2.71
CA ILE A 46 -13.56 11.69 -2.68
C ILE A 46 -13.99 10.48 -3.53
N GLY A 47 -15.21 9.99 -3.37
CA GLY A 47 -15.74 8.86 -4.14
C GLY A 47 -15.66 9.11 -5.65
N ILE A 48 -16.20 10.23 -6.12
CA ILE A 48 -16.17 10.57 -7.56
C ILE A 48 -14.73 10.69 -8.09
N ARG A 49 -13.85 11.36 -7.33
CA ARG A 49 -12.45 11.51 -7.75
C ARG A 49 -11.68 10.21 -7.76
N VAL A 50 -11.94 9.30 -6.81
CA VAL A 50 -11.35 7.97 -6.80
C VAL A 50 -11.70 7.21 -8.08
N LEU A 51 -12.96 7.24 -8.54
CA LEU A 51 -13.34 6.62 -9.81
C LEU A 51 -12.63 7.23 -11.01
N GLY A 52 -12.64 8.56 -11.12
CA GLY A 52 -12.01 9.25 -12.24
C GLY A 52 -10.50 8.98 -12.30
N PHE A 53 -9.79 9.13 -11.18
CA PHE A 53 -8.35 8.89 -11.17
C PHE A 53 -7.99 7.42 -11.38
N PHE A 54 -8.75 6.44 -10.85
CA PHE A 54 -8.51 5.03 -11.20
C PHE A 54 -8.74 4.75 -12.69
N MET A 55 -9.81 5.29 -13.27
CA MET A 55 -10.09 5.07 -14.69
C MET A 55 -8.97 5.65 -15.57
N LYS A 56 -8.46 6.84 -15.24
CA LYS A 56 -7.30 7.44 -15.91
C LYS A 56 -6.02 6.62 -15.68
N ASP A 57 -5.78 6.17 -14.44
CA ASP A 57 -4.56 5.46 -14.07
C ASP A 57 -4.46 4.09 -14.75
N PHE A 58 -5.52 3.30 -14.73
CA PHE A 58 -5.57 1.99 -15.39
C PHE A 58 -5.41 2.10 -16.90
N ARG A 59 -5.94 3.17 -17.51
CA ARG A 59 -5.71 3.44 -18.94
C ARG A 59 -4.25 3.79 -19.22
N THR A 60 -3.66 4.64 -18.40
CA THR A 60 -2.26 5.09 -18.57
C THR A 60 -1.28 3.93 -18.40
N HIS A 61 -1.55 3.02 -17.46
CA HIS A 61 -0.69 1.88 -17.09
C HIS A 61 -1.20 0.55 -17.65
N THR A 62 -1.80 0.55 -18.86
CA THR A 62 -2.26 -0.68 -19.52
C THR A 62 -1.13 -1.68 -19.77
N GLN A 63 0.13 -1.23 -19.85
CA GLN A 63 1.29 -2.14 -19.95
C GLN A 63 1.54 -2.93 -18.66
N ASP A 64 1.24 -2.35 -17.50
CA ASP A 64 1.48 -2.98 -16.19
C ASP A 64 0.35 -3.95 -15.81
N PHE A 65 -0.89 -3.62 -16.20
CA PHE A 65 -2.08 -4.35 -15.76
C PHE A 65 -2.86 -5.07 -16.87
N GLY A 66 -2.52 -4.85 -18.13
CA GLY A 66 -3.40 -5.15 -19.26
C GLY A 66 -4.63 -4.22 -19.31
N SER A 67 -5.53 -4.47 -20.26
CA SER A 67 -6.73 -3.65 -20.47
C SER A 67 -7.92 -4.03 -19.57
N THR A 68 -7.83 -5.13 -18.84
CA THR A 68 -8.93 -5.70 -18.04
C THR A 68 -9.40 -4.75 -16.93
N PRO A 69 -8.53 -4.18 -16.07
CA PRO A 69 -8.99 -3.29 -14.99
C PRO A 69 -9.72 -2.06 -15.51
N TYR A 70 -9.17 -1.42 -16.56
CA TYR A 70 -9.79 -0.26 -17.21
C TYR A 70 -11.18 -0.62 -17.77
N THR A 71 -11.27 -1.73 -18.50
CA THR A 71 -12.51 -2.16 -19.14
C THR A 71 -13.59 -2.49 -18.11
N ARG A 72 -13.21 -3.18 -17.02
CA ARG A 72 -14.15 -3.56 -15.96
C ARG A 72 -14.63 -2.36 -15.15
N LEU A 73 -13.74 -1.45 -14.77
CA LEU A 73 -14.14 -0.20 -14.12
C LEU A 73 -15.08 0.63 -15.01
N CYS A 74 -14.81 0.72 -16.31
CA CYS A 74 -15.72 1.39 -17.25
C CYS A 74 -17.11 0.74 -17.26
N LEU A 75 -17.20 -0.59 -17.19
CA LEU A 75 -18.48 -1.32 -17.15
C LEU A 75 -19.23 -1.07 -15.85
N GLU A 76 -18.54 -1.11 -14.71
CA GLU A 76 -19.12 -0.84 -13.39
C GLU A 76 -19.67 0.60 -13.32
N ILE A 77 -18.90 1.59 -13.79
CA ILE A 77 -19.37 2.99 -13.85
C ILE A 77 -20.56 3.13 -14.79
N THR A 78 -20.53 2.48 -15.96
CA THR A 78 -21.64 2.53 -16.90
C THR A 78 -22.92 1.94 -16.31
N SER A 79 -22.81 0.91 -15.45
CA SER A 79 -23.97 0.31 -14.78
C SER A 79 -24.66 1.29 -13.82
N CYS A 80 -23.93 2.25 -13.24
CA CYS A 80 -24.49 3.32 -12.42
C CYS A 80 -25.39 4.28 -13.24
N PHE A 81 -25.29 4.29 -14.57
CA PHE A 81 -26.13 5.15 -15.41
C PHE A 81 -27.53 4.58 -15.67
N ASN A 82 -27.78 3.33 -15.29
CA ASN A 82 -29.09 2.68 -15.46
C ASN A 82 -30.11 3.07 -14.37
N GLN A 83 -29.78 4.02 -13.49
CA GLN A 83 -30.66 4.46 -12.41
C GLN A 83 -31.79 5.36 -12.94
N SER A 84 -32.82 5.55 -12.11
CA SER A 84 -34.08 6.20 -12.51
C SER A 84 -33.95 7.67 -12.88
N ASP A 85 -33.00 8.38 -12.28
CA ASP A 85 -32.83 9.83 -12.40
C ASP A 85 -31.38 10.25 -12.07
N ASP A 86 -31.03 11.51 -12.38
CA ASP A 86 -29.68 12.04 -12.19
C ASP A 86 -29.19 11.99 -10.74
N LYS A 87 -30.09 12.11 -9.76
CA LYS A 87 -29.72 12.03 -8.34
C LYS A 87 -29.38 10.59 -7.95
N ALA A 88 -30.16 9.62 -8.41
CA ALA A 88 -29.86 8.20 -8.20
C ALA A 88 -28.57 7.77 -8.92
N ILE A 89 -28.31 8.29 -10.12
CA ILE A 89 -27.03 8.09 -10.83
C ILE A 89 -25.87 8.64 -10.00
N TYR A 90 -25.98 9.88 -9.52
CA TYR A 90 -24.97 10.52 -8.68
C TYR A 90 -24.67 9.70 -7.41
N THR A 91 -25.70 9.28 -6.68
CA THR A 91 -25.54 8.43 -5.49
C THR A 91 -24.83 7.12 -5.83
N ALA A 92 -25.23 6.44 -6.90
CA ALA A 92 -24.59 5.19 -7.32
C ALA A 92 -23.11 5.37 -7.70
N LEU A 93 -22.74 6.50 -8.32
CA LEU A 93 -21.34 6.83 -8.60
C LEU A 93 -20.53 7.08 -7.33
N VAL A 94 -21.10 7.82 -6.37
CA VAL A 94 -20.46 8.06 -5.06
C VAL A 94 -20.23 6.73 -4.35
N GLU A 95 -21.24 5.89 -4.24
CA GLU A 95 -21.15 4.57 -3.59
C GLU A 95 -20.10 3.67 -4.23
N LEU A 96 -20.06 3.62 -5.57
CA LEU A 96 -19.03 2.86 -6.29
C LEU A 96 -17.63 3.39 -5.99
N GLY A 97 -17.44 4.72 -5.98
CA GLY A 97 -16.17 5.34 -5.66
C GLY A 97 -15.70 5.08 -4.23
N LEU A 98 -16.61 5.18 -3.28
CA LEU A 98 -16.37 4.85 -1.88
C LEU A 98 -16.04 3.36 -1.71
N ARG A 99 -16.63 2.47 -2.52
CA ARG A 99 -16.24 1.06 -2.57
C ARG A 99 -14.78 0.89 -2.99
N TYR A 100 -14.34 1.51 -4.08
CA TYR A 100 -12.93 1.44 -4.49
C TYR A 100 -11.98 2.03 -3.42
N ARG A 101 -12.40 3.10 -2.73
CA ARG A 101 -11.65 3.64 -1.58
C ARG A 101 -11.56 2.63 -0.43
N ASN A 102 -12.70 2.10 0.01
CA ASN A 102 -12.80 1.31 1.23
C ASN A 102 -12.21 -0.09 1.09
N TYR A 103 -12.16 -0.64 -0.12
CA TYR A 103 -11.61 -1.98 -0.36
C TYR A 103 -10.24 -1.93 -1.04
N LEU A 104 -10.14 -1.34 -2.24
CA LEU A 104 -8.89 -1.37 -3.00
C LEU A 104 -7.84 -0.44 -2.39
N LEU A 105 -8.15 0.82 -2.09
CA LEU A 105 -7.14 1.70 -1.45
C LEU A 105 -6.78 1.23 -0.04
N ARG A 106 -7.78 0.85 0.76
CA ARG A 106 -7.56 0.40 2.15
C ARG A 106 -6.70 -0.84 2.25
N VAL A 107 -6.87 -1.85 1.38
CA VAL A 107 -6.07 -3.08 1.51
C VAL A 107 -4.58 -2.88 1.18
N PHE A 108 -4.26 -1.82 0.44
CA PHE A 108 -2.89 -1.40 0.17
C PHE A 108 -2.41 -0.27 1.09
N ARG A 109 -3.21 0.14 2.08
CA ARG A 109 -2.86 1.18 3.06
C ARG A 109 -2.88 0.58 4.45
N SER A 110 -1.72 0.35 5.05
CA SER A 110 -1.69 -0.06 6.45
C SER A 110 -1.83 1.17 7.36
N ASN A 111 -2.63 1.05 8.41
CA ASN A 111 -2.78 2.08 9.45
C ASN A 111 -2.06 1.66 10.75
N THR A 112 -1.23 0.61 10.72
CA THR A 112 -0.78 -0.04 11.95
C THR A 112 0.18 0.79 12.77
N GLY A 113 0.90 1.75 12.17
CA GLY A 113 1.99 2.45 12.87
C GLY A 113 3.09 1.47 13.29
N GLY A 114 4.35 1.89 13.24
CA GLY A 114 5.44 0.99 13.60
C GLY A 114 5.35 0.59 15.08
N LYS A 115 5.27 -0.72 15.35
CA LYS A 115 5.39 -1.25 16.71
C LYS A 115 6.88 -1.30 17.05
N PRO A 116 7.33 -0.73 18.18
CA PRO A 116 8.73 -0.81 18.58
C PRO A 116 9.16 -2.28 18.73
N THR A 117 10.30 -2.63 18.14
CA THR A 117 10.89 -3.96 18.30
C THR A 117 11.35 -4.16 19.76
N PRO A 118 11.03 -5.29 20.42
CA PRO A 118 11.52 -5.55 21.78
C PRO A 118 13.04 -5.76 21.79
N SER A 119 13.74 -5.12 22.72
CA SER A 119 15.18 -5.31 22.92
C SER A 119 15.52 -6.73 23.39
N ARG A 120 16.67 -7.27 23.00
CA ARG A 120 17.28 -8.44 23.66
C ARG A 120 18.67 -8.11 24.18
N HIS A 121 18.96 -8.62 25.38
CA HIS A 121 20.30 -8.80 25.90
C HIS A 121 20.57 -10.31 25.98
N VAL A 122 21.32 -10.85 25.01
CA VAL A 122 21.90 -12.20 25.04
C VAL A 122 23.26 -12.15 24.34
N SER A 123 24.21 -12.98 24.77
CA SER A 123 25.53 -13.15 24.14
C SER A 123 25.42 -13.40 22.63
N ARG A 124 26.30 -12.74 21.86
CA ARG A 124 26.29 -12.75 20.39
C ARG A 124 26.63 -14.14 19.83
N PRO A 125 25.73 -14.78 19.06
CA PRO A 125 26.05 -15.99 18.30
C PRO A 125 26.84 -15.65 17.02
N SER A 126 27.52 -16.64 16.42
CA SER A 126 28.16 -16.44 15.11
C SER A 126 27.13 -16.31 13.97
N PHE A 127 27.48 -15.57 12.93
CA PHE A 127 26.59 -15.29 11.78
C PHE A 127 26.02 -16.55 11.14
N ASP A 128 26.87 -17.55 10.87
CA ASP A 128 26.45 -18.78 10.20
C ASP A 128 25.39 -19.54 11.01
N VAL A 129 25.45 -19.49 12.34
CA VAL A 129 24.47 -20.15 13.22
C VAL A 129 23.14 -19.39 13.22
N VAL A 130 23.14 -18.07 13.13
CA VAL A 130 21.90 -17.28 12.99
C VAL A 130 21.25 -17.56 11.64
N LYS A 131 22.05 -17.49 10.59
CA LYS A 131 21.63 -17.69 9.21
C LYS A 131 21.06 -19.09 8.96
N GLY A 132 21.72 -20.13 9.46
CA GLY A 132 21.24 -21.51 9.36
C GLY A 132 19.86 -21.69 9.98
N ARG A 133 19.66 -21.17 11.20
CA ARG A 133 18.35 -21.22 11.90
C ARG A 133 17.24 -20.52 11.11
N ILE A 134 17.49 -19.33 10.57
CA ILE A 134 16.51 -18.60 9.77
C ILE A 134 16.10 -19.40 8.52
N LEU A 135 17.07 -20.06 7.86
CA LEU A 135 16.81 -20.86 6.66
C LEU A 135 16.09 -22.19 6.95
N GLU A 136 16.35 -22.82 8.09
CA GLU A 136 15.61 -24.01 8.54
C GLU A 136 14.12 -23.72 8.71
N GLU A 137 13.79 -22.55 9.26
CA GLU A 137 12.41 -22.06 9.45
C GLU A 137 11.74 -21.59 8.14
N LEU A 138 12.51 -21.42 7.04
CA LEU A 138 11.98 -20.93 5.77
C LEU A 138 11.02 -21.94 5.12
N GLY A 139 9.83 -21.48 4.75
CA GLY A 139 8.76 -22.33 4.19
C GLY A 139 7.72 -22.80 5.21
N GLN A 140 7.92 -22.49 6.49
CA GLN A 140 6.86 -22.48 7.49
C GLN A 140 6.30 -21.07 7.61
N ALA A 141 5.01 -20.91 7.93
CA ALA A 141 4.46 -19.59 8.25
C ALA A 141 5.21 -19.05 9.49
N PRO A 142 5.76 -17.81 9.46
CA PRO A 142 6.46 -17.24 10.59
C PRO A 142 5.57 -17.23 11.84
N GLN A 143 6.06 -17.85 12.91
CA GLN A 143 5.30 -17.96 14.18
C GLN A 143 5.36 -16.68 15.01
N THR A 144 6.31 -15.79 14.69
CA THR A 144 6.48 -14.50 15.36
C THR A 144 6.84 -13.41 14.35
N GLU A 145 6.43 -12.17 14.64
CA GLU A 145 6.83 -10.97 13.90
C GLU A 145 8.36 -10.85 13.78
N LYS A 146 9.08 -11.27 14.82
CA LYS A 146 10.54 -11.32 14.84
C LYS A 146 11.11 -12.28 13.79
N THR A 147 10.60 -13.51 13.71
CA THR A 147 11.05 -14.49 12.70
C THR A 147 10.81 -13.96 11.30
N HIS A 148 9.67 -13.31 11.08
CA HIS A 148 9.31 -12.71 9.80
C HIS A 148 10.31 -11.62 9.38
N LEU A 149 10.63 -10.69 10.30
CA LEU A 149 11.64 -9.65 10.07
C LEU A 149 13.03 -10.25 9.78
N LEU A 150 13.45 -11.27 10.51
CA LEU A 150 14.75 -11.90 10.30
C LEU A 150 14.86 -12.61 8.94
N GLN A 151 13.80 -13.25 8.46
CA GLN A 151 13.78 -13.85 7.12
C GLN A 151 13.88 -12.78 6.02
N ALA A 152 13.17 -11.66 6.17
CA ALA A 152 13.23 -10.55 5.22
C ALA A 152 14.60 -9.84 5.26
N LEU A 153 15.15 -9.60 6.46
CA LEU A 153 16.50 -9.06 6.63
C LEU A 153 17.57 -9.97 6.01
N LEU A 154 17.46 -11.28 6.17
CA LEU A 154 18.39 -12.21 5.54
C LEU A 154 18.35 -12.07 4.00
N ARG A 155 17.15 -11.96 3.41
CA ARG A 155 17.00 -11.71 1.97
C ARG A 155 17.67 -10.40 1.54
N ASP A 156 17.50 -9.35 2.33
CA ASP A 156 17.89 -7.98 1.98
C ASP A 156 19.31 -7.60 2.45
N GLY A 157 20.09 -8.56 2.96
CA GLY A 157 21.46 -8.32 3.44
C GLY A 157 21.51 -7.47 4.71
N TYR A 158 20.50 -7.62 5.57
CA TYR A 158 20.29 -6.93 6.85
C TYR A 158 20.19 -5.41 6.70
N ARG A 159 19.51 -4.96 5.65
CA ARG A 159 19.33 -3.54 5.30
C ARG A 159 17.88 -3.21 5.01
N CYS A 160 17.55 -1.92 5.14
CA CYS A 160 16.38 -1.35 4.50
C CYS A 160 16.50 -1.51 2.98
N ALA A 161 15.51 -2.15 2.35
CA ALA A 161 15.49 -2.40 0.91
C ALA A 161 15.34 -1.13 0.07
N ILE A 162 14.95 -0.01 0.69
CA ILE A 162 14.77 1.30 0.01
C ILE A 162 16.03 2.16 0.13
N THR A 163 16.56 2.32 1.34
CA THR A 163 17.67 3.27 1.61
C THR A 163 19.04 2.61 1.71
N GLY A 164 19.10 1.28 1.83
CA GLY A 164 20.34 0.51 1.94
C GLY A 164 21.05 0.62 3.29
N VAL A 165 20.51 1.39 4.25
CA VAL A 165 21.06 1.46 5.62
C VAL A 165 20.83 0.15 6.35
N TYR A 166 21.73 -0.17 7.28
CA TYR A 166 21.69 -1.42 8.00
C TYR A 166 20.62 -1.44 9.10
N ASP A 167 20.16 -2.63 9.44
CA ASP A 167 19.33 -2.85 10.61
C ASP A 167 20.15 -2.72 11.91
N MET A 168 19.63 -1.91 12.83
CA MET A 168 20.26 -1.62 14.11
C MET A 168 20.38 -2.87 14.97
N GLN A 169 19.32 -3.67 15.06
CA GLN A 169 19.34 -4.85 15.93
C GLN A 169 20.32 -5.90 15.40
N SER A 170 20.38 -6.09 14.09
CA SER A 170 21.34 -6.98 13.43
C SER A 170 22.79 -6.52 13.63
N CYS A 171 23.04 -5.20 13.60
CA CYS A 171 24.36 -4.63 13.93
C CYS A 171 24.74 -4.86 15.40
N LEU A 172 23.77 -4.86 16.32
CA LEU A 172 24.01 -5.12 17.74
C LEU A 172 24.21 -6.61 18.05
N ASP A 173 23.57 -7.50 17.29
CA ASP A 173 23.52 -8.93 17.58
C ASP A 173 24.54 -9.75 16.78
N ILE A 174 25.03 -9.25 15.65
CA ILE A 174 25.87 -9.98 14.69
C ILE A 174 27.18 -9.21 14.42
N ASP A 175 28.32 -9.79 14.79
CA ASP A 175 29.64 -9.14 14.69
C ASP A 175 30.03 -8.84 13.23
N GLU A 176 29.68 -9.71 12.30
CA GLU A 176 29.97 -9.54 10.87
C GLU A 176 29.19 -8.35 10.28
N ILE A 177 27.95 -8.13 10.71
CA ILE A 177 27.16 -6.96 10.31
C ILE A 177 27.72 -5.70 10.95
N HIS A 178 28.10 -5.76 12.23
CA HIS A 178 28.77 -4.65 12.91
C HIS A 178 30.06 -4.21 12.18
N ALA A 179 30.89 -5.19 11.80
CA ALA A 179 32.11 -4.96 11.05
C ALA A 179 31.80 -4.36 9.66
N ALA A 180 30.77 -4.86 8.97
CA ALA A 180 30.36 -4.35 7.66
C ALA A 180 29.87 -2.89 7.73
N VAL A 181 29.07 -2.53 8.74
CA VAL A 181 28.61 -1.16 8.99
C VAL A 181 29.81 -0.23 9.19
N THR A 182 30.76 -0.64 10.03
CA THR A 182 31.97 0.13 10.35
C THR A 182 32.85 0.33 9.12
N LEU A 183 33.08 -0.74 8.34
CA LEU A 183 33.88 -0.71 7.11
C LEU A 183 33.24 0.19 6.04
N ALA A 184 31.93 0.10 5.87
CA ALA A 184 31.17 0.91 4.92
C ALA A 184 30.99 2.36 5.37
N LYS A 185 31.36 2.70 6.62
CA LYS A 185 31.04 3.98 7.28
C LYS A 185 29.55 4.32 7.17
N SER A 186 28.71 3.30 7.26
CA SER A 186 27.26 3.41 7.17
C SER A 186 26.66 3.67 8.55
N VAL A 187 25.39 4.06 8.57
CA VAL A 187 24.55 4.07 9.78
C VAL A 187 23.70 2.81 9.86
N ALA A 188 23.16 2.56 11.06
CA ALA A 188 22.16 1.54 11.30
C ALA A 188 20.92 2.17 11.98
N VAL A 189 19.73 1.72 11.61
CA VAL A 189 18.44 2.26 12.08
C VAL A 189 17.48 1.12 12.43
N GLY A 190 16.41 1.41 13.17
CA GLY A 190 15.34 0.42 13.36
C GLY A 190 14.68 0.08 12.02
N THR A 191 14.60 -1.22 11.71
CA THR A 191 13.90 -1.71 10.52
C THR A 191 12.68 -2.53 10.88
N GLU A 192 11.70 -2.51 9.98
CA GLU A 192 10.41 -3.15 10.10
C GLU A 192 10.08 -3.90 8.81
N VAL A 193 9.11 -4.80 8.90
CA VAL A 193 8.53 -5.48 7.76
C VAL A 193 7.32 -4.68 7.30
N ALA A 194 7.38 -4.16 6.08
CA ALA A 194 6.26 -3.50 5.43
C ALA A 194 5.52 -4.48 4.52
N HIS A 195 4.25 -4.76 4.82
CA HIS A 195 3.41 -5.55 3.93
C HIS A 195 2.96 -4.73 2.72
N ILE A 196 3.05 -5.31 1.53
CA ILE A 196 2.53 -4.70 0.30
C ILE A 196 1.00 -4.79 0.31
N PHE A 197 0.48 -6.00 0.55
CA PHE A 197 -0.94 -6.30 0.77
C PHE A 197 -1.21 -6.49 2.27
N SER A 198 -2.08 -5.66 2.82
CA SER A 198 -2.29 -5.50 4.26
C SER A 198 -2.91 -6.73 4.93
N GLU A 199 -2.55 -6.92 6.20
CA GLU A 199 -3.18 -7.86 7.12
C GLU A 199 -4.65 -7.54 7.40
N CYS A 200 -5.13 -6.31 7.16
CA CYS A 200 -6.54 -5.96 7.40
C CYS A 200 -7.52 -6.78 6.56
N ALA A 201 -7.05 -7.40 5.48
CA ALA A 201 -7.84 -8.36 4.72
C ALA A 201 -8.15 -9.64 5.50
N GLN A 202 -7.47 -9.93 6.61
CA GLN A 202 -7.66 -11.15 7.41
C GLN A 202 -8.82 -11.04 8.42
N ASP A 203 -9.17 -9.83 8.84
CA ASP A 203 -10.04 -9.63 10.00
C ASP A 203 -11.54 -9.81 9.69
N ASP A 204 -11.92 -9.70 8.41
CA ASP A 204 -13.31 -9.74 7.96
C ASP A 204 -13.42 -10.53 6.64
N LYS A 205 -14.27 -11.57 6.64
CA LYS A 205 -14.48 -12.47 5.49
C LYS A 205 -15.21 -11.79 4.33
N ASP A 206 -16.20 -10.96 4.62
CA ASP A 206 -16.97 -10.26 3.59
C ASP A 206 -16.10 -9.16 2.97
N TYR A 207 -15.29 -8.50 3.81
CA TYR A 207 -14.25 -7.59 3.35
C TYR A 207 -13.27 -8.26 2.38
N ALA A 208 -12.72 -9.41 2.79
CA ALA A 208 -11.77 -10.18 2.01
C ALA A 208 -12.35 -10.63 0.65
N ALA A 209 -13.60 -11.11 0.64
CA ALA A 209 -14.27 -11.54 -0.59
C ALA A 209 -14.36 -10.43 -1.63
N THR A 210 -14.73 -9.22 -1.20
CA THR A 210 -14.81 -8.05 -2.10
C THR A 210 -13.42 -7.62 -2.59
N VAL A 211 -12.42 -7.62 -1.71
CA VAL A 211 -11.02 -7.37 -2.11
C VAL A 211 -10.56 -8.36 -3.17
N PHE A 212 -10.84 -9.66 -3.03
CA PHE A 212 -10.48 -10.66 -4.04
C PHE A 212 -11.19 -10.43 -5.36
N ALA A 213 -12.48 -10.09 -5.33
CA ALA A 213 -13.23 -9.76 -6.54
C ALA A 213 -12.64 -8.55 -7.28
N MET A 214 -12.10 -7.56 -6.55
CA MET A 214 -11.41 -6.42 -7.14
C MET A 214 -10.01 -6.78 -7.66
N LEU A 215 -9.27 -7.62 -6.95
CA LEU A 215 -7.94 -8.06 -7.38
C LEU A 215 -7.97 -9.04 -8.56
N GLU A 216 -9.08 -9.76 -8.75
CA GLU A 216 -9.32 -10.58 -9.94
C GLU A 216 -9.26 -9.76 -11.23
N MET A 217 -9.63 -8.47 -11.18
CA MET A 217 -9.54 -7.57 -12.34
C MET A 217 -8.11 -7.39 -12.85
N PHE A 218 -7.13 -7.56 -11.97
CA PHE A 218 -5.70 -7.51 -12.25
C PHE A 218 -5.09 -8.90 -12.50
N GLY A 219 -5.91 -9.96 -12.52
CA GLY A 219 -5.43 -11.35 -12.57
C GLY A 219 -4.78 -11.82 -11.27
N LEU A 220 -5.07 -11.15 -10.15
CA LEU A 220 -4.44 -11.41 -8.85
C LEU A 220 -5.35 -12.10 -7.83
N GLY A 221 -6.56 -12.53 -8.19
CA GLY A 221 -7.49 -13.08 -7.21
C GLY A 221 -6.98 -14.37 -6.54
N GLU A 222 -6.42 -15.32 -7.29
CA GLU A 222 -5.81 -16.52 -6.68
C GLU A 222 -4.60 -16.20 -5.80
N LYS A 223 -3.78 -15.21 -6.20
CA LYS A 223 -2.65 -14.73 -5.38
C LYS A 223 -3.12 -14.06 -4.10
N ALA A 224 -4.16 -13.24 -4.18
CA ALA A 224 -4.77 -12.60 -3.02
C ALA A 224 -5.42 -13.62 -2.08
N LYS A 225 -6.09 -14.63 -2.64
CA LYS A 225 -6.63 -15.76 -1.87
C LYS A 225 -5.54 -16.60 -1.21
N SER A 226 -4.34 -16.73 -1.78
CA SER A 226 -3.25 -17.46 -1.13
C SER A 226 -2.62 -16.65 0.01
N LEU A 227 -2.53 -15.33 -0.15
CA LEU A 227 -2.17 -14.41 0.93
C LEU A 227 -3.20 -14.47 2.06
N TYR A 228 -4.47 -14.61 1.72
CA TYR A 228 -5.54 -14.90 2.66
C TYR A 228 -5.47 -16.34 3.20
N GLY A 229 -5.39 -16.50 4.52
CA GLY A 229 -5.34 -17.86 5.10
C GLY A 229 -3.93 -18.44 5.28
N GLY A 230 -2.91 -17.60 5.44
CA GLY A 230 -1.66 -18.00 6.10
C GLY A 230 -0.36 -17.58 5.42
N GLN A 231 -0.41 -17.05 4.18
CA GLN A 231 0.78 -16.55 3.47
C GLN A 231 0.94 -15.03 3.54
N VAL A 232 0.20 -14.31 4.40
CA VAL A 232 0.37 -12.86 4.55
C VAL A 232 1.82 -12.50 4.89
N ASN A 233 2.45 -13.34 5.72
CA ASN A 233 3.85 -13.21 6.13
C ASN A 233 4.84 -13.90 5.20
N SER A 234 4.45 -14.10 3.94
CA SER A 234 5.37 -14.60 2.90
C SER A 234 6.32 -13.50 2.45
N LEU A 235 7.57 -13.89 2.14
CA LEU A 235 8.59 -12.95 1.70
C LEU A 235 8.19 -12.15 0.46
N HIS A 236 7.37 -12.71 -0.44
CA HIS A 236 6.92 -12.00 -1.62
C HIS A 236 5.87 -10.91 -1.33
N ASN A 237 5.28 -10.87 -0.13
CA ASN A 237 4.35 -9.83 0.28
C ASN A 237 5.02 -8.73 1.13
N VAL A 238 6.32 -8.81 1.39
CA VAL A 238 6.96 -7.90 2.35
C VAL A 238 8.28 -7.29 1.91
N ILE A 239 8.51 -6.07 2.36
CA ILE A 239 9.70 -5.26 2.10
C ILE A 239 10.29 -4.84 3.44
N THR A 240 11.59 -5.03 3.66
CA THR A 240 12.24 -4.48 4.86
C THR A 240 12.45 -2.98 4.67
N MET A 241 11.93 -2.18 5.59
CA MET A 241 12.01 -0.71 5.52
C MET A 241 12.52 -0.13 6.84
N ALA A 242 13.26 0.98 6.75
CA ALA A 242 13.50 1.83 7.92
C ALA A 242 12.15 2.38 8.42
N HIS A 243 12.01 2.56 9.73
CA HIS A 243 10.73 2.93 10.36
C HIS A 243 10.07 4.19 9.75
N ASP A 244 10.84 5.25 9.50
CA ASP A 244 10.35 6.47 8.86
C ASP A 244 9.87 6.25 7.41
N VAL A 245 10.62 5.45 6.65
CA VAL A 245 10.27 5.04 5.28
C VAL A 245 9.00 4.18 5.29
N HIS A 246 8.86 3.27 6.26
CA HIS A 246 7.69 2.43 6.41
C HIS A 246 6.43 3.27 6.66
N ILE A 247 6.48 4.25 7.58
CA ILE A 247 5.37 5.18 7.83
C ILE A 247 4.95 5.91 6.54
N ALA A 248 5.92 6.35 5.73
CA ALA A 248 5.61 7.02 4.46
C ALA A 248 5.04 6.07 3.41
N PHE A 249 5.53 4.84 3.36
CA PHE A 249 4.99 3.80 2.47
C PHE A 249 3.53 3.47 2.84
N ASP A 250 3.25 3.30 4.12
CA ASP A 250 1.92 2.97 4.65
C ASP A 250 0.88 4.06 4.43
N SER A 251 1.29 5.31 4.49
CA SER A 251 0.42 6.48 4.25
C SER A 251 0.33 6.90 2.78
N PHE A 252 0.84 6.09 1.85
CA PHE A 252 0.96 6.43 0.43
C PHE A 252 1.77 7.71 0.12
N ARG A 253 2.60 8.17 1.05
CA ARG A 253 3.53 9.28 0.81
C ARG A 253 4.77 8.84 0.02
N LEU A 254 5.07 7.54 0.02
CA LEU A 254 6.11 6.89 -0.79
C LEU A 254 5.52 5.66 -1.49
N TRP A 255 5.85 5.46 -2.77
CA TRP A 255 5.50 4.27 -3.53
C TRP A 255 6.58 3.94 -4.56
N LEU A 256 6.46 2.76 -5.17
CA LEU A 256 7.45 2.21 -6.08
C LEU A 256 6.84 2.01 -7.46
N GLU A 257 7.39 2.65 -8.49
CA GLU A 257 6.89 2.53 -9.85
C GLU A 257 7.78 1.60 -10.67
N PRO A 258 7.24 0.53 -11.28
CA PRO A 258 8.04 -0.41 -12.05
C PRO A 258 8.71 0.30 -13.23
N VAL A 259 9.97 -0.07 -13.50
CA VAL A 259 10.71 0.43 -14.65
C VAL A 259 10.53 -0.55 -15.80
N ALA A 260 9.92 -0.07 -16.89
CA ALA A 260 9.66 -0.89 -18.07
C ALA A 260 10.93 -1.59 -18.58
N GLY A 261 10.84 -2.91 -18.77
CA GLY A 261 11.94 -3.74 -19.25
C GLY A 261 13.04 -4.04 -18.22
N GLN A 262 12.90 -3.63 -16.95
CA GLN A 262 13.86 -3.91 -15.89
C GLN A 262 13.19 -4.68 -14.75
N GLU A 263 13.52 -5.97 -14.63
CA GLU A 263 12.96 -6.82 -13.58
C GLU A 263 13.30 -6.30 -12.18
N ASN A 264 12.32 -6.36 -11.28
CA ASN A 264 12.44 -5.98 -9.87
C ASN A 264 13.05 -4.58 -9.64
N THR A 265 12.95 -3.69 -10.63
CA THR A 265 13.55 -2.36 -10.59
C THR A 265 12.45 -1.30 -10.59
N TYR A 266 12.58 -0.33 -9.69
CA TYR A 266 11.53 0.63 -9.41
C TYR A 266 12.09 2.04 -9.26
N ASN A 267 11.40 3.03 -9.82
CA ASN A 267 11.59 4.42 -9.42
C ASN A 267 10.94 4.61 -8.05
N VAL A 268 11.64 5.28 -7.13
CA VAL A 268 11.10 5.63 -5.82
C VAL A 268 10.39 6.97 -5.95
N CYS A 269 9.07 6.94 -5.84
CA CYS A 269 8.20 8.10 -6.02
C CYS A 269 7.58 8.49 -4.67
N GLY A 270 7.30 9.77 -4.48
CA GLY A 270 6.70 10.21 -3.22
C GLY A 270 6.60 11.72 -3.06
N LYS A 271 5.87 12.13 -2.02
CA LYS A 271 5.83 13.52 -1.54
C LYS A 271 6.89 13.69 -0.46
N LEU A 272 7.55 14.86 -0.46
CA LEU A 272 8.48 15.24 0.60
C LEU A 272 9.67 14.28 0.80
N LEU A 273 10.12 13.54 -0.23
CA LEU A 273 11.27 12.63 -0.10
C LEU A 273 12.57 13.31 0.36
N HIS A 274 12.67 14.64 0.24
CA HIS A 274 13.81 15.43 0.69
C HIS A 274 13.85 15.67 2.21
N VAL A 275 12.78 15.34 2.96
CA VAL A 275 12.73 15.55 4.42
C VAL A 275 13.32 14.40 5.21
N PHE A 276 13.62 13.27 4.56
CA PHE A 276 14.21 12.11 5.21
C PHE A 276 15.68 12.36 5.55
N SER A 277 16.06 12.03 6.78
CA SER A 277 17.45 12.14 7.24
C SER A 277 18.38 11.21 6.46
N THR A 278 17.86 10.05 6.04
CA THR A 278 18.57 9.12 5.16
C THR A 278 18.19 9.42 3.71
N PRO A 279 19.15 9.71 2.81
CA PRO A 279 18.85 9.94 1.40
C PRO A 279 18.10 8.75 0.77
N ILE A 280 16.98 9.04 0.13
CA ILE A 280 16.21 8.05 -0.62
C ILE A 280 16.72 8.05 -2.07
N PRO A 281 17.22 6.91 -2.59
CA PRO A 281 17.66 6.83 -3.98
C PRO A 281 16.47 6.98 -4.93
N ALA A 282 16.67 7.64 -6.06
CA ALA A 282 15.62 7.82 -7.06
C ALA A 282 15.16 6.50 -7.72
N ARG A 283 16.03 5.48 -7.70
CA ARG A 283 15.76 4.16 -8.28
C ARG A 283 16.41 3.07 -7.43
N ILE A 284 15.71 1.95 -7.28
CA ILE A 284 16.16 0.76 -6.56
C ILE A 284 15.94 -0.49 -7.41
N THR A 285 16.71 -1.53 -7.14
CA THR A 285 16.51 -2.88 -7.69
C THR A 285 16.51 -3.86 -6.53
N PHE A 286 15.42 -4.62 -6.38
CA PHE A 286 15.37 -5.69 -5.39
C PHE A 286 16.16 -6.90 -5.88
N SER A 287 17.02 -7.41 -5.01
CA SER A 287 17.86 -8.58 -5.25
C SER A 287 18.08 -9.31 -3.92
N VAL A 288 18.19 -10.63 -3.98
CA VAL A 288 18.60 -11.41 -2.80
C VAL A 288 20.08 -11.19 -2.58
N ASP A 289 20.48 -10.91 -1.34
CA ASP A 289 21.90 -10.81 -0.98
C ASP A 289 22.68 -12.05 -1.46
N PRO A 290 23.84 -11.90 -2.12
CA PRO A 290 24.57 -13.03 -2.70
C PRO A 290 24.94 -14.12 -1.70
N ALA A 291 25.31 -13.73 -0.46
CA ALA A 291 25.64 -14.70 0.57
C ALA A 291 24.38 -15.41 1.06
N ALA A 292 23.27 -14.70 1.24
CA ALA A 292 21.98 -15.30 1.57
C ALA A 292 21.49 -16.26 0.48
N ALA A 293 21.60 -15.87 -0.80
CA ALA A 293 21.22 -16.69 -1.95
C ALA A 293 22.04 -17.99 -2.01
N ALA A 294 23.36 -17.91 -1.81
CA ALA A 294 24.22 -19.09 -1.79
C ALA A 294 23.84 -20.08 -0.69
N ALA A 295 23.53 -19.60 0.52
CA ALA A 295 23.14 -20.45 1.63
C ALA A 295 21.73 -21.03 1.49
N ALA A 296 20.77 -20.22 1.02
CA ALA A 296 19.43 -20.71 0.73
C ALA A 296 19.49 -21.84 -0.30
N LYS A 297 20.27 -21.65 -1.37
CA LYS A 297 20.51 -22.69 -2.39
C LYS A 297 21.13 -23.96 -1.80
N ALA A 298 22.11 -23.83 -0.89
CA ALA A 298 22.73 -24.97 -0.22
C ALA A 298 21.73 -25.78 0.63
N MET A 299 20.65 -25.14 1.10
CA MET A 299 19.59 -25.77 1.88
C MET A 299 18.32 -26.08 1.06
N HIS A 300 18.39 -25.99 -0.28
CA HIS A 300 17.23 -26.15 -1.18
C HIS A 300 16.04 -25.23 -0.85
N LYS A 301 16.35 -24.02 -0.36
CA LYS A 301 15.40 -22.97 -0.03
C LYS A 301 15.43 -21.86 -1.07
N ASN A 302 14.34 -21.10 -1.16
CA ASN A 302 14.24 -19.92 -2.02
C ASN A 302 13.81 -18.69 -1.21
N LEU A 303 14.56 -17.61 -1.31
CA LEU A 303 14.24 -16.31 -0.71
C LEU A 303 13.53 -15.47 -1.77
N MET A 304 12.20 -15.46 -1.74
CA MET A 304 11.41 -14.75 -2.75
C MET A 304 11.54 -13.22 -2.60
N LEU A 305 11.65 -12.54 -3.74
CA LEU A 305 11.58 -11.10 -3.81
C LEU A 305 10.14 -10.60 -3.66
N PRO A 306 9.95 -9.33 -3.25
CA PRO A 306 8.64 -8.69 -3.23
C PRO A 306 7.94 -8.77 -4.60
N ASP A 307 6.64 -9.06 -4.60
CA ASP A 307 5.88 -9.36 -5.81
C ASP A 307 5.65 -8.10 -6.67
N PRO A 308 6.14 -8.07 -7.93
CA PRO A 308 6.05 -6.89 -8.78
C PRO A 308 4.60 -6.50 -9.12
N SER A 309 3.68 -7.47 -9.22
CA SER A 309 2.28 -7.18 -9.54
C SER A 309 1.57 -6.51 -8.35
N LEU A 310 1.85 -6.96 -7.12
CA LEU A 310 1.32 -6.29 -5.92
C LEU A 310 1.86 -4.87 -5.78
N ILE A 311 3.16 -4.68 -6.06
CA ILE A 311 3.79 -3.35 -6.06
C ILE A 311 3.13 -2.44 -7.08
N ALA A 312 2.88 -2.93 -8.31
CA ALA A 312 2.24 -2.13 -9.35
C ALA A 312 0.82 -1.68 -8.94
N VAL A 313 0.01 -2.57 -8.36
CA VAL A 313 -1.33 -2.21 -7.87
C VAL A 313 -1.25 -1.21 -6.71
N ARG A 314 -0.31 -1.41 -5.78
CA ARG A 314 -0.07 -0.45 -4.70
C ARG A 314 0.34 0.92 -5.23
N ALA A 315 1.17 0.99 -6.26
CA ALA A 315 1.56 2.24 -6.90
C ALA A 315 0.36 2.99 -7.50
N ALA A 316 -0.54 2.27 -8.18
CA ALA A 316 -1.79 2.85 -8.67
C ALA A 316 -2.66 3.36 -7.51
N CYS A 317 -2.79 2.59 -6.42
CA CYS A 317 -3.51 3.01 -5.22
C CYS A 317 -2.90 4.28 -4.63
N ALA A 318 -1.58 4.36 -4.49
CA ALA A 318 -0.88 5.51 -3.95
C ALA A 318 -1.12 6.77 -4.82
N ARG A 319 -0.95 6.67 -6.14
CA ARG A 319 -1.23 7.79 -7.06
C ARG A 319 -2.67 8.27 -6.94
N VAL A 320 -3.63 7.35 -7.02
CA VAL A 320 -5.06 7.69 -6.97
C VAL A 320 -5.46 8.27 -5.61
N ALA A 321 -4.96 7.71 -4.51
CA ALA A 321 -5.25 8.21 -3.17
C ALA A 321 -4.75 9.66 -2.99
N ASN A 322 -3.55 9.97 -3.50
CA ASN A 322 -2.98 11.31 -3.45
C ASN A 322 -3.68 12.32 -4.37
N LEU A 323 -4.06 11.90 -5.58
CA LEU A 323 -4.73 12.78 -6.55
C LEU A 323 -6.16 13.11 -6.10
N SER A 324 -6.91 12.08 -5.66
CA SER A 324 -8.30 12.20 -5.22
C SER A 324 -8.46 12.96 -3.91
N GLY A 325 -7.45 12.95 -3.04
CA GLY A 325 -7.55 13.44 -1.66
C GLY A 325 -7.90 12.36 -0.64
N ALA A 326 -8.06 11.10 -1.07
CA ALA A 326 -8.40 10.00 -0.17
C ALA A 326 -7.30 9.73 0.86
N ALA A 327 -6.01 9.90 0.49
CA ALA A 327 -4.90 9.74 1.42
C ALA A 327 -4.96 10.81 2.53
N GLU A 328 -5.12 12.09 2.15
CA GLU A 328 -5.23 13.20 3.10
C GLU A 328 -6.48 13.09 3.98
N GLN A 329 -7.62 12.68 3.41
CA GLN A 329 -8.85 12.44 4.17
C GLN A 329 -8.63 11.34 5.21
N ALA A 330 -8.00 10.23 4.82
CA ALA A 330 -7.80 9.10 5.71
C ALA A 330 -6.75 9.39 6.80
N ASP A 331 -5.73 10.19 6.50
CA ASP A 331 -4.79 10.75 7.49
C ASP A 331 -5.52 11.69 8.47
N GLN A 332 -6.45 12.51 7.97
CA GLN A 332 -7.24 13.43 8.81
C GLN A 332 -8.16 12.66 9.77
N ILE A 333 -8.89 11.66 9.26
CA ILE A 333 -9.75 10.80 10.08
C ILE A 333 -8.93 10.12 11.19
N LEU A 334 -7.72 9.64 10.88
CA LEU A 334 -6.81 9.04 11.86
C LEU A 334 -6.43 10.03 12.98
N ARG A 335 -5.94 11.21 12.61
CA ARG A 335 -5.58 12.26 13.57
C ARG A 335 -6.75 12.66 14.45
N ASP A 336 -7.91 12.85 13.84
CA ASP A 336 -9.10 13.28 14.58
C ASP A 336 -9.53 12.22 15.61
N LEU A 337 -9.32 10.92 15.37
CA LEU A 337 -9.58 9.89 16.38
C LEU A 337 -8.57 9.88 17.51
N GLU A 338 -7.29 10.12 17.20
CA GLU A 338 -6.23 10.20 18.20
C GLU A 338 -6.45 11.41 19.13
N ASP A 339 -6.90 12.53 18.57
CA ASP A 339 -7.19 13.76 19.30
C ASP A 339 -8.50 13.69 20.09
N THR A 340 -9.42 12.78 19.74
CA THR A 340 -10.71 12.64 20.42
C THR A 340 -10.57 11.79 21.69
N THR A 341 -9.99 12.38 22.75
CA THR A 341 -9.85 11.74 24.06
C THR A 341 -11.11 11.81 24.94
N VAL A 342 -12.17 12.53 24.53
CA VAL A 342 -13.41 12.73 25.30
C VAL A 342 -14.62 12.74 24.35
N LEU A 343 -15.71 12.06 24.75
CA LEU A 343 -17.02 12.11 24.07
C LEU A 343 -17.49 13.56 24.00
N ALA A 344 -17.41 14.18 22.81
CA ALA A 344 -17.97 15.50 22.58
C ALA A 344 -19.49 15.40 22.38
N ASP A 345 -20.27 16.19 23.15
CA ASP A 345 -21.73 16.22 23.11
C ASP A 345 -22.32 16.86 21.84
N ASP A 346 -21.49 17.31 20.91
CA ASP A 346 -21.88 18.08 19.72
C ASP A 346 -22.14 17.22 18.45
N GLY A 347 -22.06 15.89 18.57
CA GLY A 347 -22.29 14.98 17.45
C GLY A 347 -21.08 14.80 16.51
N SER A 348 -19.98 15.52 16.73
CA SER A 348 -18.73 15.34 15.99
C SER A 348 -18.18 13.91 16.13
N MET A 349 -18.38 13.28 17.29
CA MET A 349 -18.06 11.88 17.53
C MET A 349 -18.92 10.93 16.68
N ALA A 350 -20.19 11.24 16.42
CA ALA A 350 -21.04 10.39 15.59
C ALA A 350 -20.62 10.47 14.12
N GLU A 351 -20.25 11.64 13.62
CA GLU A 351 -19.67 11.79 12.27
C GLU A 351 -18.29 11.11 12.15
N LEU A 352 -17.45 11.22 13.17
CA LEU A 352 -16.14 10.55 13.25
C LEU A 352 -16.27 9.02 13.26
N LEU A 353 -17.14 8.48 14.12
CA LEU A 353 -17.44 7.05 14.20
C LEU A 353 -18.12 6.55 12.95
N SER A 354 -19.05 7.31 12.35
CA SER A 354 -19.70 6.96 11.08
C SER A 354 -18.70 6.95 9.92
N SER A 355 -17.82 7.95 9.82
CA SER A 355 -16.74 7.98 8.84
C SER A 355 -15.75 6.84 9.08
N ARG A 356 -15.49 6.47 10.34
CA ARG A 356 -14.65 5.32 10.65
C ARG A 356 -15.29 3.99 10.31
N LEU A 357 -16.55 3.80 10.70
CA LEU A 357 -17.32 2.63 10.35
C LEU A 357 -17.46 2.53 8.83
N SER A 358 -17.65 3.64 8.10
CA SER A 358 -17.65 3.58 6.63
C SER A 358 -16.29 3.21 6.06
N THR A 359 -15.18 3.56 6.74
CA THR A 359 -13.84 3.04 6.37
C THR A 359 -13.55 1.62 6.86
N LEU A 360 -14.30 1.07 7.82
CA LEU A 360 -14.04 -0.22 8.48
C LEU A 360 -15.00 -1.35 8.06
N THR A 361 -16.28 -1.04 7.89
CA THR A 361 -17.41 -1.94 7.64
C THR A 361 -18.24 -1.40 6.49
N SER A 362 -18.06 -1.97 5.30
CA SER A 362 -19.05 -2.09 4.22
C SER A 362 -18.36 -2.83 3.12
#